data_AF-A0A0B6YZP9-F1
#
_entry.id   AF-A0A0B6YZP9-F1
#
_cell.length_a   1.000
_cell.length_b   1.000
_cell.length_c   1.000
_cell.angle_alpha   90.00
_cell.angle_beta   90.00
_cell.angle_gamma   90.00
#
_symmetry.space_group_name_H-M   'P 1'
#
loop_
_entity.id
_entity.type
_entity.pdbx_description
1 polymer ?
#
loop_
_entity_poly.entity_id
_entity_poly.type
_entity_poly.pdbx_seq_one_letter_code
_entity_poly.pdbx_strand_id
1 'polypeptide(L)' 'MATPQLDNKHLTFGHVLNQPDIVKTRENLPANSHGRPASEVRIDNYRELARQMKYKSVKNVEERSESVSSNS' A
#
# COMPACT_ATOMS: atom_id res chain seq x y z
N MET A 1 5.18 11.93 2.12
CA MET A 1 4.33 13.04 2.57
C MET A 1 3.07 12.42 3.17
N ALA A 2 2.71 12.78 4.40
CA ALA A 2 1.44 12.36 4.98
C ALA A 2 0.37 13.42 4.65
N THR A 3 -0.91 13.02 4.56
CA THR A 3 -2.04 13.94 4.33
C THR A 3 -3.10 13.82 5.45
N PRO A 4 -2.78 14.20 6.70
CA PRO A 4 -3.69 14.01 7.84
C PRO A 4 -5.01 14.77 7.71
N GLN A 5 -5.02 15.86 6.93
CA GLN A 5 -6.24 16.64 6.68
C GLN A 5 -7.36 15.84 5.98
N LEU A 6 -7.02 14.67 5.43
CA LEU A 6 -7.93 13.74 4.75
C LEU A 6 -8.37 12.58 5.66
N ASP A 7 -7.80 12.45 6.86
CA ASP A 7 -8.15 11.39 7.81
C ASP A 7 -9.64 11.45 8.17
N ASN A 8 -10.29 10.29 8.22
CA ASN A 8 -11.73 10.13 8.45
C ASN A 8 -12.66 10.83 7.42
N LYS A 9 -12.09 11.47 6.38
CA LYS A 9 -12.84 12.06 5.25
C LYS A 9 -12.71 11.20 3.99
N HIS A 10 -11.54 10.59 3.79
CA HIS A 10 -11.26 9.70 2.66
C HIS A 10 -10.89 8.30 3.18
N LEU A 11 -11.58 7.28 2.68
CA LEU A 11 -11.29 5.88 3.00
C LEU A 11 -9.96 5.46 2.35
N THR A 12 -9.03 4.96 3.15
CA THR A 12 -7.79 4.35 2.65
C THR A 12 -8.03 2.87 2.33
N PHE A 13 -7.87 2.47 1.06
CA PHE A 13 -8.15 1.11 0.58
C PHE A 13 -6.91 0.31 0.18
N GLY A 14 -5.72 0.91 0.20
CA GLY A 14 -4.50 0.25 -0.24
C GLY A 14 -3.26 1.13 -0.11
N HIS A 15 -2.11 0.59 -0.50
CA HIS A 15 -0.84 1.30 -0.57
C HIS A 15 -0.01 0.81 -1.76
N VAL A 16 0.89 1.67 -2.24
CA VAL A 16 1.79 1.35 -3.35
C VAL A 16 2.89 0.41 -2.84
N LEU A 17 2.99 -0.78 -3.43
CA LEU A 17 3.99 -1.79 -3.05
C LEU A 17 5.31 -1.60 -3.80
N ASN A 18 5.24 -1.42 -5.12
CA ASN A 18 6.40 -1.41 -6.01
C ASN A 18 6.49 -0.09 -6.77
N GLN A 19 7.72 0.33 -7.08
CA GLN A 19 8.04 1.52 -7.88
C GLN A 19 7.36 2.83 -7.40
N PRO A 20 7.49 3.22 -6.12
CA PRO A 20 6.93 4.50 -5.66
C PRO A 20 7.53 5.72 -6.39
N ASP A 21 8.70 5.59 -6.98
CA ASP A 21 9.36 6.68 -7.71
C ASP A 21 8.67 7.04 -9.03
N ILE A 22 7.93 6.11 -9.65
CA ILE A 22 7.10 6.45 -10.81
C ILE A 22 5.98 7.41 -10.43
N VAL A 23 5.41 7.23 -9.23
CA VAL A 23 4.37 8.11 -8.69
C VAL A 23 4.95 9.49 -8.46
N LYS A 24 6.11 9.60 -7.78
CA LYS A 24 6.81 10.87 -7.57
C LYS A 24 7.14 11.59 -8.88
N THR A 25 7.56 10.84 -9.91
CA THR A 25 7.85 11.41 -11.23
C THR A 25 6.61 12.04 -11.85
N ARG A 26 5.43 11.42 -11.67
CA ARG A 26 4.15 11.96 -12.16
C ARG A 26 3.65 13.12 -11.31
N GLU A 27 3.84 13.08 -9.99
CA GLU A 27 3.53 14.19 -9.08
C GLU A 27 4.30 15.47 -9.43
N ASN A 28 5.52 15.34 -9.95
CA ASN A 28 6.38 16.46 -10.33
C ASN A 28 6.16 16.98 -11.76
N LEU A 29 5.18 16.47 -12.51
CA LEU A 29 4.88 17.00 -13.83
C LEU A 29 4.35 18.44 -13.71
N PRO A 30 4.70 19.34 -14.65
CA PRO A 30 4.14 20.68 -14.70
C PRO A 30 2.60 20.61 -14.74
N ALA A 31 1.94 21.37 -13.88
CA ALA A 31 0.49 21.47 -13.83
C ALA A 31 0.03 22.92 -13.95
N ASN A 32 -1.17 23.12 -14.48
CA ASN A 32 -1.78 24.44 -14.53
C ASN A 32 -2.38 24.85 -13.17
N SER A 33 -2.93 26.07 -13.09
CA SER A 33 -3.57 26.62 -11.89
C SER A 33 -4.74 25.82 -11.35
N HIS A 34 -5.32 24.93 -12.16
CA HIS A 34 -6.42 24.04 -11.78
C HIS A 34 -5.95 22.64 -11.38
N GLY A 35 -4.64 22.44 -11.22
CA GLY A 35 -4.05 21.15 -10.86
C GLY A 35 -4.10 20.11 -11.97
N ARG A 36 -4.35 20.51 -13.23
CA ARG A 36 -4.29 19.59 -14.37
C ARG A 36 -2.87 19.52 -14.93
N PRO A 37 -2.31 18.33 -15.17
CA PRO A 37 -0.99 18.22 -15.77
C PRO A 37 -0.98 18.81 -17.18
N ALA A 38 0.12 19.46 -17.55
CA ALA A 38 0.31 20.11 -18.85
C ALA A 38 0.38 19.09 -20.00
N SER A 39 0.86 17.89 -19.70
CA SER A 39 0.87 16.73 -20.60
C SER A 39 -0.16 15.71 -20.15
N GLU A 40 -0.76 15.00 -21.10
CA GLU A 40 -1.67 13.91 -20.80
C GLU A 40 -0.97 12.78 -20.03
N VAL A 41 -1.63 12.26 -18.99
CA VAL A 41 -1.17 11.12 -18.19
C VAL A 41 -2.21 10.02 -18.30
N ARG A 42 -1.79 8.84 -18.77
CA ARG A 42 -2.64 7.65 -18.95
C ARG A 42 -2.12 6.47 -18.14
N ILE A 43 -3.03 5.57 -17.79
CA ILE A 43 -2.71 4.29 -17.14
C ILE A 43 -2.78 3.22 -18.23
N ASP A 44 -1.62 2.70 -18.62
CA ASP A 44 -1.50 1.64 -19.61
C ASP A 44 -1.15 0.30 -18.94
N ASN A 45 -1.52 -0.82 -19.59
CA ASN A 45 -1.15 -2.19 -19.20
C ASN A 45 -1.36 -2.52 -17.70
N TYR A 46 -2.62 -2.46 -17.25
CA TYR A 46 -2.99 -2.78 -15.88
C TYR A 46 -3.54 -4.22 -15.76
N ARG A 47 -3.25 -4.88 -14.64
CA ARG A 47 -3.71 -6.24 -14.36
C ARG A 47 -3.80 -6.49 -12.85
N GLU A 48 -4.71 -7.37 -12.45
CA GLU A 48 -4.71 -7.94 -11.10
C GLU A 48 -3.50 -8.86 -10.92
N LEU A 49 -2.59 -8.50 -10.02
CA LEU A 49 -1.49 -9.39 -9.65
C LEU A 49 -2.05 -10.59 -8.89
N ALA A 50 -1.74 -11.80 -9.37
CA ALA A 50 -2.11 -13.01 -8.63
C ALA A 50 -1.43 -12.97 -7.26
N ARG A 51 -2.17 -13.38 -6.21
CA ARG A 51 -1.61 -13.45 -4.86
C ARG A 51 -0.41 -14.39 -4.87
N GLN A 52 0.79 -13.84 -4.77
CA GLN A 52 1.97 -14.64 -4.51
C GLN A 52 1.88 -15.11 -3.06
N MET A 53 1.50 -16.37 -2.87
CA MET A 53 1.59 -16.99 -1.56
C MET A 53 3.07 -16.94 -1.15
N LYS A 54 3.36 -16.23 -0.05
CA LYS A 54 4.67 -16.33 0.59
C LYS A 54 4.84 -17.78 1.01
N TYR A 55 5.70 -18.54 0.34
CA TYR A 55 6.09 -19.86 0.82
C TYR A 55 6.69 -19.69 2.22
N LYS A 56 5.99 -20.23 3.23
CA LYS A 56 6.54 -20.36 4.57
C LYS A 56 7.71 -21.34 4.46
N SER A 57 8.93 -20.88 4.71
CA SER A 57 10.02 -21.79 5.05
C SER A 57 9.62 -22.51 6.35
N VAL A 58 9.26 -23.78 6.23
CA VAL A 58 9.05 -24.69 7.35
C VAL A 58 10.36 -24.82 8.11
N LYS A 59 10.39 -24.42 9.37
CA LYS A 59 11.32 -24.96 10.39
C LYS A 59 10.47 -25.47 11.54
N ASN A 60 10.75 -26.71 11.93
CA ASN A 60 9.92 -27.60 12.75
C ASN A 60 9.91 -27.23 14.26
N VAL A 61 8.73 -27.45 14.87
CA VAL A 61 8.42 -28.10 16.17
C VAL A 61 9.17 -27.67 17.45
N GLU A 62 8.44 -27.16 18.45
CA GLU A 62 8.21 -27.90 19.71
C GLU A 62 6.94 -27.39 20.44
N GLU A 63 6.06 -28.34 20.76
CA GLU A 63 4.84 -28.18 21.55
C GLU A 63 5.17 -28.03 23.04
N ARG A 64 4.54 -27.09 23.75
CA ARG A 64 4.10 -27.32 25.15
C ARG A 64 3.02 -26.35 25.61
N SER A 65 1.78 -26.87 25.64
CA SER A 65 0.79 -26.82 26.73
C SER A 65 0.36 -25.47 27.34
N GLU A 66 -0.91 -25.13 27.12
CA GLU A 66 -1.96 -24.71 28.08
C GLU A 66 -1.53 -24.54 29.56
N SER A 67 -2.04 -23.64 30.42
CA SER A 67 -3.08 -22.61 30.48
C SER A 67 -2.92 -21.93 31.87
N VAL A 68 -3.38 -20.69 32.07
CA VAL A 68 -4.29 -20.25 33.17
C VAL A 68 -4.53 -18.74 33.13
N SER A 69 -5.79 -18.37 33.32
CA SER A 69 -6.34 -17.03 33.52
C SER A 69 -6.26 -16.62 34.99
N SER A 70 -5.96 -15.34 35.27
CA SER A 70 -6.72 -14.53 36.26
C SER A 70 -6.33 -13.04 36.27
N ASN A 71 -7.37 -12.20 36.37
CA ASN A 71 -7.33 -10.77 36.64
C ASN A 71 -6.59 -10.42 37.94
N SER A 72 -6.09 -9.19 38.02
CA SER A 72 -5.98 -8.41 39.26
C SER A 72 -6.22 -6.94 38.97
#